data_AF-A0A497L6Z9-F1
#
_entry.id   AF-A0A497L6Z9-F1
#
_cell.length_a   1.000
_cell.length_b   1.000
_cell.length_c   1.000
_cell.angle_alpha   90.00
_cell.angle_beta   90.00
_cell.angle_gamma   90.00
#
_symmetry.space_group_name_H-M   'P 1'
#
loop_
_entity.id
_entity.type
_entity.pdbx_description
1 polymer ?
#
loop_
_entity_poly.entity_id
_entity_poly.type
_entity_poly.pdbx_seq_one_letter_code
_entity_poly.pdbx_strand_id
1 'polypeptide(L)'
;MLDDGMNMPNLNDYLAGAMLANGFVWMWSLILGYFSGFFTNISPILLADASYVIYLLGGITSSYLVCKRAASRHLIVGIKLSIITWIFSLIIMLSLTAEPSIGTAFALLACFVAGDIAGAYLALKSRLKAERVQTETSENT
;
A
#
# COMPACT_ATOMS: atom_id res chain seq x y z
N MET A 1 5.54 -5.70 36.36
CA MET A 1 5.51 -6.76 35.35
C MET A 1 4.74 -6.19 34.16
N LEU A 2 5.41 -5.35 33.37
CA LEU A 2 4.79 -4.72 32.21
C LEU A 2 4.91 -5.75 31.08
N ASP A 3 3.80 -6.41 30.80
CA ASP A 3 3.58 -6.98 29.47
C ASP A 3 3.55 -5.77 28.53
N ASP A 4 4.74 -5.35 28.06
CA ASP A 4 4.90 -4.49 26.90
C ASP A 4 4.47 -5.35 25.70
N GLY A 5 3.16 -5.57 25.62
CA GLY A 5 2.48 -6.14 24.47
C GLY A 5 2.72 -5.17 23.33
N MET A 6 3.85 -5.35 22.65
CA MET A 6 4.15 -4.71 21.38
C MET A 6 2.93 -4.97 20.49
N ASN A 7 2.02 -3.99 20.40
CA ASN A 7 0.83 -4.03 19.56
C ASN A 7 1.30 -4.05 18.09
N MET A 8 1.75 -5.23 17.67
CA MET A 8 1.98 -5.57 16.28
C MET A 8 0.61 -5.62 15.61
N PRO A 9 0.48 -5.10 14.37
CA PRO A 9 -0.75 -5.25 13.61
C PRO A 9 -1.13 -6.73 13.56
N ASN A 10 -2.40 -7.02 13.80
CA ASN A 10 -2.87 -8.40 13.71
C ASN A 10 -2.90 -8.82 12.24
N LEU A 11 -2.97 -10.13 11.97
CA LEU A 11 -3.08 -10.65 10.61
C LEU A 11 -4.23 -10.00 9.84
N ASN A 12 -5.35 -9.71 10.52
CA ASN A 12 -6.49 -9.01 9.94
C ASN A 12 -6.16 -7.59 9.43
N ASP A 13 -5.26 -6.86 10.09
CA ASP A 13 -4.86 -5.52 9.65
C ASP A 13 -4.01 -5.60 8.39
N TYR A 14 -3.09 -6.57 8.33
CA TYR A 14 -2.31 -6.84 7.12
C TYR A 14 -3.19 -7.29 5.95
N LEU A 15 -4.15 -8.18 6.20
CA LEU A 15 -5.10 -8.63 5.19
C LEU A 15 -5.98 -7.47 4.70
N ALA A 16 -6.50 -6.65 5.61
CA ALA A 16 -7.28 -5.47 5.24
C ALA A 16 -6.47 -4.49 4.38
N GLY A 17 -5.21 -4.26 4.74
CA GLY A 17 -4.30 -3.45 3.93
C GLY A 17 -4.04 -4.07 2.55
N ALA A 18 -3.73 -5.36 2.50
CA ALA A 18 -3.46 -6.05 1.24
C ALA A 18 -4.68 -6.05 0.32
N MET A 19 -5.89 -6.24 0.87
CA MET A 19 -7.15 -6.14 0.15
C MET A 19 -7.41 -4.72 -0.35
N LEU A 20 -7.12 -3.69 0.44
CA LEU A 20 -7.28 -2.30 0.03
C LEU A 20 -6.34 -1.95 -1.13
N ALA A 21 -5.05 -2.29 -1.02
CA ALA A 21 -4.06 -2.03 -2.06
C ALA A 21 -4.41 -2.76 -3.36
N ASN A 22 -4.82 -4.03 -3.29
CA ASN A 22 -5.33 -4.77 -4.44
C ASN A 22 -6.63 -4.16 -4.98
N GLY A 23 -7.49 -3.62 -4.13
CA GLY A 23 -8.70 -2.90 -4.52
C GLY A 23 -8.43 -1.71 -5.42
N PHE A 24 -7.37 -0.93 -5.16
CA PHE A 24 -6.95 0.17 -6.05
C PHE A 24 -6.53 -0.34 -7.43
N VAL A 25 -5.73 -1.41 -7.49
CA VAL A 25 -5.32 -2.05 -8.74
C VAL A 25 -6.54 -2.50 -9.55
N TRP A 26 -7.48 -3.15 -8.88
CA TRP A 26 -8.70 -3.66 -9.50
C TRP A 26 -9.65 -2.57 -9.99
N MET A 27 -9.85 -1.54 -9.17
CA MET A 27 -10.67 -0.40 -9.53
C MET A 27 -10.10 0.29 -10.78
N TRP A 28 -8.78 0.44 -10.85
CA TRP A 28 -8.11 0.97 -12.04
C TRP A 28 -8.32 0.08 -13.27
N SER A 29 -8.15 -1.24 -13.15
CA SER A 29 -8.43 -2.18 -14.25
C SER A 29 -9.87 -2.12 -14.74
N LEU A 30 -10.85 -1.99 -13.83
CA LEU A 30 -12.26 -1.82 -14.17
C LEU A 30 -12.52 -0.50 -14.90
N ILE A 31 -11.89 0.60 -14.47
CA ILE A 31 -11.98 1.90 -15.13
C ILE A 31 -11.42 1.80 -16.57
N LEU A 32 -10.24 1.20 -16.73
CA LEU A 32 -9.62 1.00 -18.04
C LEU A 32 -10.50 0.13 -18.96
N GLY A 33 -11.12 -0.92 -18.43
CA GLY A 33 -12.03 -1.78 -19.19
C GLY A 33 -13.32 -1.07 -19.60
N TYR A 34 -13.98 -0.40 -18.66
CA TYR A 34 -15.28 0.25 -18.89
C TYR A 34 -15.15 1.47 -19.82
N PHE A 35 -14.09 2.26 -19.67
CA PHE A 35 -13.81 3.44 -20.50
C PHE A 35 -12.82 3.14 -21.63
N SER A 36 -12.70 1.88 -22.04
CA SER A 36 -11.77 1.45 -23.10
C SER A 36 -11.90 2.28 -24.37
N GLY A 37 -13.11 2.68 -24.78
CA GLY A 37 -13.33 3.55 -25.94
C GLY A 37 -12.83 4.99 -25.81
N PHE A 38 -12.63 5.49 -24.59
CA PHE A 38 -11.99 6.79 -24.34
C PHE A 38 -10.47 6.64 -24.33
N PHE A 39 -9.98 5.55 -23.73
CA PHE A 39 -8.55 5.29 -23.58
C PHE A 39 -7.86 4.77 -24.84
N THR A 40 -8.60 4.27 -25.84
CA THR A 40 -8.03 3.86 -27.15
C THR A 40 -7.38 5.00 -27.93
N ASN A 41 -7.78 6.25 -27.69
CA ASN A 41 -7.15 7.43 -28.30
C ASN A 41 -5.91 7.91 -27.53
N ILE A 42 -5.64 7.35 -26.34
CA ILE A 42 -4.52 7.76 -25.49
C ILE A 42 -3.34 6.81 -25.71
N SER A 43 -2.13 7.37 -25.74
CA SER A 43 -0.91 6.58 -25.91
C SER A 43 -0.79 5.51 -24.82
N PRO A 44 -0.45 4.25 -25.18
CA PRO A 44 -0.27 3.16 -24.22
C PRO A 44 0.75 3.48 -23.11
N ILE A 45 1.75 4.31 -23.41
CA ILE A 45 2.79 4.71 -22.45
C ILE A 45 2.20 5.57 -21.33
N LEU A 46 1.33 6.54 -21.67
CA LEU A 46 0.68 7.38 -20.67
C LEU A 46 -0.24 6.59 -19.75
N LEU A 47 -0.92 5.57 -20.29
CA LEU A 47 -1.73 4.64 -19.50
C LEU A 47 -0.87 3.82 -18.53
N ALA A 48 0.30 3.36 -18.99
CA ALA A 48 1.25 2.61 -18.15
C ALA A 48 1.76 3.50 -17.00
N ASP A 49 2.18 4.72 -17.28
CA ASP A 49 2.63 5.68 -16.27
C ASP A 49 1.54 5.99 -15.24
N ALA A 50 0.31 6.25 -15.71
CA ALA A 50 -0.84 6.45 -14.83
C ALA A 50 -1.10 5.22 -13.94
N SER A 51 -0.98 4.00 -14.50
CA SER A 51 -1.14 2.76 -13.75
C SER A 51 -0.12 2.65 -12.62
N TYR A 52 1.16 2.95 -12.88
CA TYR A 52 2.21 2.94 -11.85
C TYR A 52 1.92 3.92 -10.72
N VAL A 53 1.44 5.13 -11.05
CA VAL A 53 1.05 6.13 -10.04
C VAL A 53 -0.10 5.60 -9.18
N ILE A 54 -1.12 4.99 -9.78
CA ILE A 54 -2.25 4.42 -9.03
C ILE A 54 -1.80 3.27 -8.13
N TYR A 55 -0.94 2.38 -8.62
CA TYR A 55 -0.42 1.26 -7.83
C TYR A 55 0.42 1.74 -6.64
N LEU A 56 1.26 2.77 -6.87
CA LEU A 56 2.01 3.44 -5.80
C LEU A 56 1.08 4.05 -4.76
N LEU A 57 0.04 4.78 -5.19
CA LEU A 57 -0.94 5.36 -4.28
C LEU A 57 -1.69 4.29 -3.46
N GLY A 58 -2.03 3.16 -4.09
CA GLY A 58 -2.63 2.02 -3.41
C GLY A 58 -1.75 1.48 -2.27
N GLY A 59 -0.44 1.28 -2.55
CA GLY A 59 0.53 0.89 -1.52
C GLY A 59 0.71 1.95 -0.42
N ILE A 60 0.92 3.22 -0.80
CA ILE A 60 1.11 4.32 0.15
C ILE A 60 -0.07 4.42 1.11
N THR A 61 -1.29 4.46 0.59
CA THR A 61 -2.51 4.62 1.40
C THR A 61 -2.75 3.42 2.31
N SER A 62 -2.60 2.21 1.77
CA SER A 62 -2.75 0.98 2.52
C SER A 62 -1.74 0.86 3.67
N SER A 63 -0.45 1.00 3.36
CA SER A 63 0.62 0.94 4.35
C SER A 63 0.50 2.05 5.38
N TYR A 64 0.12 3.26 4.98
CA TYR A 64 -0.14 4.36 5.91
C TYR A 64 -1.23 4.00 6.93
N LEU A 65 -2.36 3.44 6.48
CA LEU A 65 -3.48 3.07 7.36
C LEU A 65 -3.10 1.94 8.32
N VAL A 66 -2.41 0.89 7.82
CA VAL A 66 -1.95 -0.23 8.66
C VAL A 66 -0.90 0.26 9.67
N CYS A 67 0.05 1.09 9.23
CA CYS A 67 1.09 1.61 10.12
C CYS A 67 0.55 2.60 11.15
N LYS A 68 -0.49 3.38 10.83
CA LYS A 68 -1.16 4.26 11.79
C LYS A 68 -1.78 3.49 12.95
N ARG A 69 -2.16 2.22 12.72
CA ARG A 69 -2.69 1.32 13.75
C ARG A 69 -1.59 0.59 14.54
N ALA A 70 -0.40 0.45 13.98
CA ALA A 70 0.74 -0.19 14.62
C ALA A 70 1.33 0.70 15.74
N ALA A 71 1.64 0.13 16.90
CA ALA A 71 2.27 0.88 18.00
C ALA A 71 3.80 1.03 17.82
N SER A 72 4.46 0.24 16.98
CA SER A 72 5.90 0.33 16.71
C SER A 72 6.29 -0.39 15.40
N ARG A 73 7.54 -0.18 14.94
CA ARG A 73 8.17 -0.88 13.79
C ARG A 73 7.48 -0.68 12.43
N HIS A 74 7.02 0.53 12.13
CA HIS A 74 6.30 0.86 10.89
C HIS A 74 6.98 0.39 9.59
N LEU A 75 8.32 0.45 9.50
CA LEU A 75 9.05 -0.05 8.31
C LEU A 75 8.96 -1.57 8.13
N ILE A 76 9.03 -2.35 9.21
CA ILE A 76 8.90 -3.82 9.15
C ILE A 76 7.47 -4.19 8.78
N VAL A 77 6.49 -3.44 9.30
CA VAL A 77 5.07 -3.59 8.96
C VAL A 77 4.86 -3.32 7.46
N GLY A 78 5.41 -2.22 6.94
CA GLY A 78 5.35 -1.89 5.51
C GLY A 78 5.90 -3.01 4.63
N ILE A 79 7.10 -3.51 4.92
CA ILE A 79 7.71 -4.59 4.11
C ILE A 79 6.88 -5.89 4.16
N LYS A 80 6.37 -6.27 5.34
CA LYS A 80 5.49 -7.45 5.47
C LYS A 80 4.21 -7.27 4.66
N LEU A 81 3.62 -6.08 4.71
CA LEU A 81 2.44 -5.74 3.94
C LEU A 81 2.71 -5.82 2.43
N SER A 82 3.87 -5.38 1.96
CA SER A 82 4.25 -5.48 0.55
C SER A 82 4.29 -6.91 0.07
N ILE A 83 4.88 -7.82 0.87
CA ILE A 83 4.94 -9.24 0.54
C ILE A 83 3.53 -9.84 0.46
N ILE A 84 2.67 -9.56 1.45
CA ILE A 84 1.30 -10.09 1.48
C ILE A 84 0.48 -9.53 0.31
N THR A 85 0.57 -8.23 0.04
CA THR A 85 -0.11 -7.54 -1.05
C THR A 85 0.32 -8.10 -2.41
N TRP A 86 1.62 -8.33 -2.57
CA TRP A 86 2.19 -8.92 -3.77
C TRP A 86 1.75 -10.37 -3.97
N ILE A 87 1.76 -11.21 -2.93
CA ILE A 87 1.25 -12.58 -3.00
C ILE A 87 -0.23 -12.60 -3.41
N PHE A 88 -1.06 -11.74 -2.82
CA PHE A 88 -2.46 -11.61 -3.24
C PHE A 88 -2.59 -11.19 -4.69
N SER A 89 -1.79 -10.21 -5.13
CA SER A 89 -1.79 -9.75 -6.52
C SER A 89 -1.41 -10.87 -7.48
N LEU A 90 -0.42 -11.71 -7.13
CA LEU A 90 -0.03 -12.88 -7.91
C LEU A 90 -1.16 -13.91 -8.00
N ILE A 91 -1.77 -14.27 -6.86
CA ILE A 91 -2.88 -15.23 -6.82
C ILE A 91 -3.99 -14.76 -7.77
N ILE A 92 -4.33 -13.47 -7.69
CA ILE A 92 -5.39 -12.88 -8.50
C ILE A 92 -4.99 -12.87 -9.98
N MET A 93 -3.78 -12.43 -10.30
CA MET A 93 -3.26 -12.36 -11.67
C MET A 93 -3.24 -13.75 -12.33
N LEU A 94 -2.77 -14.78 -11.62
CA LEU A 94 -2.79 -16.16 -12.10
C LEU A 94 -4.21 -16.71 -12.27
N SER A 95 -5.17 -16.26 -11.46
CA SER A 95 -6.55 -16.77 -11.51
C SER A 95 -7.39 -16.12 -12.60
N LEU A 96 -7.15 -14.84 -12.91
CA LEU A 96 -8.06 -14.01 -13.72
C LEU A 96 -7.44 -13.52 -15.04
N THR A 97 -6.13 -13.71 -15.25
CA THR A 97 -5.45 -13.27 -16.48
C THR A 97 -5.07 -14.49 -17.32
N ALA A 98 -5.52 -14.54 -18.58
CA ALA A 98 -5.20 -15.63 -19.49
C ALA A 98 -3.71 -15.71 -19.85
N GLU A 99 -3.02 -14.56 -19.88
CA GLU A 99 -1.58 -14.47 -20.13
C GLU A 99 -0.88 -13.70 -19.00
N PRO A 100 -0.50 -14.40 -17.91
CA PRO A 100 0.22 -13.77 -16.81
C PRO A 100 1.62 -13.31 -17.26
N SER A 101 1.82 -12.00 -17.36
CA SER A 101 3.12 -11.39 -17.66
C SER A 101 4.02 -11.28 -16.43
N ILE A 102 5.16 -11.99 -16.47
CA ILE A 102 6.21 -11.93 -15.45
C ILE A 102 6.68 -10.48 -15.24
N GLY A 103 6.76 -9.67 -16.29
CA GLY A 103 7.16 -8.26 -16.19
C GLY A 103 6.21 -7.45 -15.31
N THR A 104 4.90 -7.67 -15.44
CA THR A 104 3.88 -6.98 -14.63
C THR A 104 3.97 -7.39 -13.16
N ALA A 105 4.26 -8.67 -12.88
CA ALA A 105 4.43 -9.16 -11.52
C ALA A 105 5.60 -8.48 -10.78
N PHE A 106 6.74 -8.30 -11.45
CA PHE A 106 7.89 -7.58 -10.89
C PHE A 106 7.65 -6.08 -10.78
N ALA A 107 6.95 -5.48 -11.75
CA ALA A 107 6.60 -4.07 -11.69
C ALA A 107 5.67 -3.77 -10.50
N LEU A 108 4.68 -4.65 -10.25
CA LEU A 108 3.80 -4.57 -9.08
C LEU A 108 4.59 -4.72 -7.78
N LEU A 109 5.53 -5.67 -7.72
CA LEU A 109 6.41 -5.82 -6.54
C LEU A 109 7.15 -4.51 -6.24
N ALA A 110 7.80 -3.93 -7.26
CA ALA A 110 8.55 -2.68 -7.10
C ALA A 110 7.64 -1.53 -6.66
N CYS A 111 6.45 -1.41 -7.26
CA CYS A 111 5.47 -0.38 -6.90
C CYS A 111 4.95 -0.55 -5.47
N PHE A 112 4.58 -1.75 -5.06
CA PHE A 112 4.09 -2.00 -3.70
C PHE A 112 5.19 -1.81 -2.67
N VAL A 113 6.40 -2.30 -2.91
CA VAL A 113 7.53 -2.07 -1.99
C VAL A 113 7.80 -0.57 -1.85
N ALA A 114 7.92 0.16 -2.95
CA ALA A 114 8.17 1.60 -2.91
C ALA A 114 7.02 2.37 -2.24
N GLY A 115 5.78 2.05 -2.60
CA GLY A 115 4.59 2.68 -2.05
C GLY A 115 4.41 2.39 -0.57
N ASP A 116 4.56 1.14 -0.15
CA ASP A 116 4.36 0.73 1.23
C ASP A 116 5.46 1.27 2.15
N ILE A 117 6.72 1.32 1.69
CA ILE A 117 7.81 1.96 2.44
C ILE A 117 7.51 3.45 2.61
N ALA A 118 7.07 4.13 1.55
CA ALA A 118 6.69 5.54 1.62
C ALA A 118 5.51 5.78 2.58
N GLY A 119 4.47 4.94 2.51
CA GLY A 119 3.33 4.98 3.43
C GLY A 119 3.72 4.75 4.88
N ALA A 120 4.59 3.77 5.13
CA ALA A 120 5.14 3.49 6.46
C ALA A 120 5.98 4.65 7.00
N TYR A 121 6.79 5.27 6.16
CA TYR A 121 7.59 6.44 6.52
C TYR A 121 6.71 7.65 6.86
N LEU A 122 5.66 7.91 6.07
CA LEU A 122 4.69 8.98 6.35
C LEU A 122 3.95 8.75 7.67
N ALA A 123 3.56 7.50 7.95
CA ALA A 123 2.94 7.14 9.23
C ALA A 123 3.88 7.42 10.41
N LEU A 124 5.13 6.97 10.32
CA LEU A 124 6.16 7.24 11.33
C LEU A 124 6.37 8.74 11.55
N LYS A 125 6.52 9.52 10.47
CA LYS A 125 6.68 10.98 10.54
C LYS A 125 5.49 11.66 11.20
N SER A 126 4.27 11.23 10.88
CA SER A 126 3.04 11.80 11.46
C SER A 126 2.93 11.54 12.96
N ARG A 127 3.37 10.36 13.42
CA ARG A 127 3.41 10.01 14.84
C ARG A 127 4.45 10.82 15.60
N LEU A 128 5.68 10.90 15.08
CA LEU A 128 6.76 11.68 15.71
C LEU A 128 6.38 13.16 15.86
N LYS A 129 5.64 13.71 14.88
CA LYS A 129 5.12 15.07 14.96
C LYS A 129 4.07 15.23 16.07
N ALA A 130 3.16 14.25 16.23
CA ALA A 130 2.13 14.29 17.26
C ALA A 130 2.73 14.19 18.68
N GLU A 131 3.74 13.32 18.88
CA GLU A 131 4.43 13.16 20.17
C GLU A 131 5.13 14.47 20.57
N ARG A 132 5.84 15.15 19.65
CA ARG A 132 6.48 16.45 19.95
C ARG A 132 5.50 17.52 20.43
N VAL A 133 4.35 17.65 19.76
CA VAL A 133 3.33 18.64 20.12
C VAL A 133 2.77 18.39 21.53
N GLN A 134 2.60 17.12 21.91
CA GLN A 134 2.15 16.76 23.26
C GLN A 134 3.17 17.13 24.33
N THR A 135 4.47 16.87 24.09
CA THR A 135 5.54 17.23 25.02
C THR A 135 5.63 18.74 25.22
N GLU A 136 5.58 19.53 24.15
CA GLU A 136 5.60 21.01 24.20
C GLU A 136 4.38 21.59 24.94
N THR A 137 3.23 20.90 24.90
CA THR A 137 2.02 21.33 25.63
C THR A 137 2.12 21.00 27.11
N SER A 138 2.67 19.83 27.47
CA SER A 138 2.83 19.41 28.87
C SER A 138 3.90 20.19 29.65
N GLU A 139 4.88 20.78 28.96
CA GLU A 139 5.94 21.60 29.58
C GLU A 139 5.48 23.05 29.83
N ASN A 140 4.40 23.49 29.16
CA ASN A 140 3.84 24.85 29.27
C ASN A 140 2.61 24.95 30.20
N THR A 141 2.27 23.87 30.93
CA THR A 141 1.18 23.81 31.92
C THR A 141 1.71 23.40 33.29
#